data_AF-A0A848GQ35-F1
#
_entry.id   AF-A0A848GQ35-F1
#
_cell.length_a   1.000
_cell.length_b   1.000
_cell.length_c   1.000
_cell.angle_alpha   90.00
_cell.angle_beta   90.00
_cell.angle_gamma   90.00
#
_symmetry.space_group_name_H-M   'P 1'
#
loop_
_entity.id
_entity.type
_entity.pdbx_description
1 polymer ?
#
loop_
_entity_poly.entity_id
_entity_poly.type
_entity_poly.pdbx_seq_one_letter_code
_entity_poly.pdbx_strand_id
1 'polypeptide(L)'
;MSNKETKELFDLMDQVPNARRVAQEYRRLMREGKIDPKKDVTDAGAGWLAVEDELMQEDEAKSYNYRIPGICISIILAGLCWSAWWQKQHEKELVHLLAINERTAAAVFHDPLNRQLHNAKRKNGVYTFHDASLNDIRGMIDKRFAIKVIFDEPEMSGRRFTGCMDPCQSLDAFMNVVKYSSAVDYYYKGTTLHIRSSQ
;
A
#
# COMPACT_ATOMS: atom_id res chain seq x y z
N MET A 1 -0.37 -58.22 37.22
CA MET A 1 0.79 -57.65 36.50
C MET A 1 1.92 -57.48 37.51
N SER A 2 3.11 -58.00 37.22
CA SER A 2 4.29 -57.83 38.08
C SER A 2 4.71 -56.36 38.08
N ASN A 3 5.22 -55.83 39.20
CA ASN A 3 5.74 -54.46 39.30
C ASN A 3 6.78 -54.14 38.22
N LYS A 4 7.39 -55.18 37.64
CA LYS A 4 8.32 -55.12 36.49
C LYS A 4 7.63 -54.75 35.17
N GLU A 5 6.50 -55.36 34.84
CA GLU A 5 5.78 -55.16 33.56
C GLU A 5 5.18 -53.75 33.49
N THR A 6 4.66 -53.24 34.61
CA THR A 6 4.16 -51.87 34.73
C THR A 6 5.29 -50.85 34.53
N LYS A 7 6.48 -51.15 35.07
CA LYS A 7 7.66 -50.29 34.90
C LYS A 7 8.14 -50.27 33.44
N GLU A 8 8.19 -51.42 32.78
CA GLU A 8 8.59 -51.53 31.37
C GLU A 8 7.63 -50.77 30.43
N LEU A 9 6.31 -50.81 30.70
CA LEU A 9 5.33 -50.03 29.95
C LEU A 9 5.55 -48.51 30.11
N PHE A 10 5.82 -48.07 31.32
CA PHE A 10 6.12 -46.67 31.62
C PHE A 10 7.42 -46.19 30.98
N ASP A 11 8.46 -47.04 31.00
CA ASP A 11 9.74 -46.75 30.37
C ASP A 11 9.61 -46.67 28.83
N LEU A 12 8.68 -47.43 28.24
CA LEU A 12 8.35 -47.36 26.82
C LEU A 12 7.55 -46.09 26.47
N MET A 13 6.59 -45.71 27.31
CA MET A 13 5.78 -44.49 27.10
C MET A 13 6.61 -43.20 27.23
N ASP A 14 7.62 -43.17 28.12
CA ASP A 14 8.51 -42.02 28.27
C ASP A 14 9.39 -41.77 27.03
N GLN A 15 9.58 -42.77 26.17
CA GLN A 15 10.32 -42.67 24.91
C GLN A 15 9.47 -42.10 23.76
N VAL A 16 8.14 -42.09 23.88
CA VAL A 16 7.23 -41.58 22.83
C VAL A 16 6.83 -40.14 23.16
N PRO A 17 7.16 -39.14 22.32
CA PRO A 17 6.93 -37.72 22.63
C PRO A 17 5.49 -37.38 23.00
N ASN A 18 4.51 -38.00 22.33
CA ASN A 18 3.09 -37.76 22.56
C ASN A 18 2.52 -38.54 23.76
N ALA A 19 3.16 -39.64 24.20
CA ALA A 19 2.67 -40.46 25.30
C ALA A 19 3.25 -40.06 26.66
N ARG A 20 4.32 -39.24 26.66
CA ARG A 20 5.01 -38.79 27.87
C ARG A 20 4.11 -37.99 28.81
N ARG A 21 3.26 -37.10 28.29
CA ARG A 21 2.31 -36.30 29.10
C ARG A 21 1.29 -37.20 29.79
N VAL A 22 0.76 -38.19 29.06
CA VAL A 22 -0.19 -39.19 29.57
C VAL A 22 0.45 -40.07 30.64
N ALA A 23 1.69 -40.52 30.43
CA ALA A 23 2.42 -41.33 31.42
C ALA A 23 2.66 -40.58 32.74
N GLN A 24 2.98 -39.28 32.66
CA GLN A 24 3.17 -38.43 33.84
C GLN A 24 1.89 -38.26 34.64
N GLU A 25 0.77 -38.02 33.95
CA GLU A 25 -0.54 -37.86 34.58
C GLU A 25 -1.06 -39.16 35.19
N TYR A 26 -0.87 -40.29 34.51
CA TYR A 26 -1.20 -41.59 35.07
C TYR A 26 -0.41 -41.88 36.37
N ARG A 27 0.88 -41.54 36.42
CA ARG A 27 1.70 -41.62 37.65
C ARG A 27 1.24 -40.63 38.73
N ARG A 28 0.68 -39.47 38.36
CA ARG A 28 0.09 -38.52 39.31
C ARG A 28 -1.16 -39.11 39.96
N LEU A 29 -2.10 -39.60 39.15
CA LEU A 29 -3.36 -40.17 39.61
C LEU A 29 -3.19 -41.44 40.46
N MET A 30 -2.20 -42.29 40.14
CA MET A 30 -1.83 -43.42 41.00
C MET A 30 -1.28 -42.96 42.36
N ARG A 31 -0.46 -41.90 42.41
CA ARG A 31 0.06 -41.34 43.68
C ARG A 31 -1.03 -40.70 44.52
N GLU A 32 -2.03 -40.11 43.88
CA GLU A 32 -3.21 -39.53 44.53
C GLU A 32 -4.23 -40.58 44.98
N GLY A 33 -4.02 -41.85 44.64
CA GLY A 33 -4.94 -42.95 44.98
C GLY A 33 -6.25 -42.93 44.21
N LYS A 34 -6.33 -42.17 43.11
CA LYS A 34 -7.52 -42.07 42.25
C LYS A 34 -7.65 -43.23 41.26
N ILE A 35 -6.56 -43.95 41.00
CA ILE A 35 -6.51 -45.15 40.16
C ILE A 35 -5.99 -46.29 41.04
N ASP A 36 -6.72 -47.39 41.13
CA ASP A 36 -6.31 -48.58 41.88
C ASP A 36 -5.58 -49.55 40.93
N PRO A 37 -4.24 -49.71 41.08
CA PRO A 37 -3.45 -50.56 40.20
C PRO A 37 -3.81 -52.05 40.29
N LYS A 38 -4.63 -52.48 41.25
CA LYS A 38 -5.11 -53.87 41.33
C LYS A 38 -6.46 -54.08 40.64
N LYS A 39 -7.27 -53.03 40.48
CA LYS A 39 -8.63 -53.09 39.92
C LYS A 39 -8.67 -52.56 38.48
N ASP A 40 -7.92 -51.50 38.21
CA ASP A 40 -7.95 -50.75 36.95
C ASP A 40 -6.91 -51.26 35.92
N VAL A 41 -6.10 -52.27 36.29
CA VAL A 41 -5.16 -52.93 35.38
C VAL A 41 -5.81 -54.09 34.61
N THR A 42 -6.92 -54.65 35.13
CA THR A 42 -7.74 -55.62 34.39
C THR A 42 -8.48 -55.00 33.21
N ASP A 43 -8.71 -53.69 33.25
CA ASP A 43 -9.24 -52.90 32.14
C ASP A 43 -8.34 -51.67 31.95
N ALA A 44 -7.14 -51.91 31.41
CA ALA A 44 -6.16 -50.86 31.14
C ALA A 44 -6.72 -49.76 30.21
N GLY A 45 -7.77 -50.06 29.44
CA GLY A 45 -8.47 -49.08 28.61
C GLY A 45 -9.26 -48.07 29.43
N ALA A 46 -9.96 -48.51 30.48
CA ALA A 46 -10.72 -47.63 31.37
C ALA A 46 -9.82 -46.63 32.13
N GLY A 47 -8.67 -47.10 32.62
CA GLY A 47 -7.70 -46.22 33.26
C GLY A 47 -7.10 -45.19 32.30
N TRP A 48 -6.93 -45.56 31.03
CA TRP A 48 -6.41 -44.66 30.00
C TRP A 48 -7.42 -43.58 29.60
N LEU A 49 -8.70 -43.96 29.44
CA LEU A 49 -9.81 -43.03 29.18
C LEU A 49 -9.95 -41.97 30.28
N ALA A 50 -9.77 -42.35 31.55
CA ALA A 50 -9.82 -41.40 32.66
C ALA A 50 -8.69 -40.35 32.60
N VAL A 51 -7.50 -40.72 32.12
CA VAL A 51 -6.39 -39.77 31.94
C VAL A 51 -6.60 -38.89 30.73
N GLU A 52 -7.14 -39.43 29.63
CA GLU A 52 -7.45 -38.67 28.43
C GLU A 52 -8.54 -37.61 28.68
N ASP A 53 -9.60 -37.98 29.40
CA ASP A 53 -10.71 -37.06 29.74
C ASP A 53 -10.22 -35.88 30.62
N GLU A 54 -9.36 -36.16 31.61
CA GLU A 54 -8.75 -35.11 32.46
C GLU A 54 -7.82 -34.18 31.65
N LEU A 55 -7.03 -34.73 30.72
CA LEU A 55 -6.16 -33.94 29.84
C LEU A 55 -6.95 -33.06 28.87
N MET A 56 -8.08 -33.56 28.36
CA MET A 56 -8.98 -32.81 27.50
C MET A 56 -9.65 -31.66 28.28
N GLN A 57 -10.06 -31.90 29.53
CA GLN A 57 -10.58 -30.82 30.40
C GLN A 57 -9.51 -29.74 30.69
N GLU A 58 -8.25 -30.11 30.92
CA GLU A 58 -7.16 -29.14 31.11
C GLU A 58 -6.88 -28.29 29.84
N ASP A 59 -6.97 -28.88 28.65
CA ASP A 59 -6.75 -28.16 27.39
C ASP A 59 -7.98 -27.31 26.98
N GLU A 60 -9.21 -27.71 27.33
CA GLU A 60 -10.41 -26.86 27.23
C GLU A 60 -10.40 -25.70 28.24
N ALA A 61 -9.77 -25.88 29.40
CA ALA A 61 -9.63 -24.84 30.42
C ALA A 61 -8.61 -23.75 30.05
N LYS A 62 -7.82 -23.90 28.97
CA LYS A 62 -7.02 -22.81 28.39
C LYS A 62 -7.95 -21.82 27.70
N SER A 63 -8.57 -20.96 28.51
CA SER A 63 -9.28 -19.75 28.11
C SER A 63 -8.56 -19.06 26.95
N TYR A 64 -9.15 -19.15 25.76
CA TYR A 64 -8.64 -18.43 24.59
C TYR A 64 -8.62 -16.94 24.93
N ASN A 65 -7.43 -16.33 24.93
CA ASN A 65 -7.27 -14.97 25.39
C ASN A 65 -7.82 -13.99 24.35
N TYR A 66 -9.13 -13.72 24.40
CA TYR A 66 -9.86 -12.82 23.51
C TYR A 66 -9.31 -11.38 23.47
N ARG A 67 -8.41 -11.01 24.37
CA ARG A 67 -7.73 -9.71 24.34
C ARG A 67 -6.89 -9.53 23.07
N ILE A 68 -6.17 -10.57 22.64
CA ILE A 68 -5.28 -10.49 21.46
C ILE A 68 -6.08 -10.31 20.15
N PRO A 69 -7.06 -11.16 19.81
CA PRO A 69 -7.87 -10.94 18.60
C PRO A 69 -8.68 -9.63 18.69
N GLY A 70 -9.14 -9.23 19.88
CA GLY A 70 -9.82 -7.96 20.09
C GLY A 70 -8.94 -6.74 19.74
N ILE A 71 -7.68 -6.74 20.15
CA ILE A 71 -6.70 -5.70 19.79
C ILE A 71 -6.49 -5.67 18.28
N CYS A 72 -6.30 -6.83 17.63
CA CYS A 72 -6.11 -6.88 16.18
C CYS A 72 -7.31 -6.30 15.40
N ILE A 73 -8.54 -6.66 15.80
CA ILE A 73 -9.76 -6.12 15.18
C ILE A 73 -9.84 -4.59 15.36
N SER A 74 -9.50 -4.08 16.54
CA SER A 74 -9.51 -2.64 16.80
C SER A 74 -8.52 -1.86 15.94
N ILE A 75 -7.33 -2.41 15.69
CA ILE A 75 -6.31 -1.80 14.81
C ILE A 75 -6.79 -1.77 13.36
N ILE A 76 -7.40 -2.86 12.89
CA ILE A 76 -7.95 -2.93 11.52
C ILE A 76 -9.05 -1.88 11.33
N LEU A 77 -9.98 -1.78 12.28
CA LEU A 77 -11.05 -0.78 12.22
C LEU A 77 -10.51 0.65 12.26
N ALA A 78 -9.53 0.93 13.12
CA ALA A 78 -8.87 2.23 13.18
C ALA A 78 -8.17 2.59 11.85
N GLY A 79 -7.49 1.62 11.22
CA GLY A 79 -6.85 1.80 9.93
C GLY A 79 -7.84 2.12 8.80
N LEU A 80 -8.99 1.44 8.78
CA LEU A 80 -10.06 1.72 7.81
C LEU A 80 -10.72 3.09 8.03
N CYS A 81 -10.92 3.50 9.28
CA CYS A 81 -11.42 4.83 9.59
C CYS A 81 -10.39 5.91 9.22
N TRP A 82 -9.11 5.66 9.47
CA TRP A 82 -8.03 6.59 9.14
C TRP A 82 -7.89 6.79 7.63
N SER A 83 -7.96 5.72 6.84
CA SER A 83 -7.89 5.80 5.38
C SER A 83 -9.09 6.56 4.79
N ALA A 84 -10.31 6.31 5.28
CA ALA A 84 -11.49 7.04 4.84
C ALA A 84 -11.44 8.54 5.20
N TRP A 85 -10.93 8.88 6.39
CA TRP A 85 -10.71 10.27 6.79
C TRP A 85 -9.64 10.95 5.94
N TRP A 86 -8.54 10.25 5.66
CA TRP A 86 -7.45 10.72 4.80
C TRP A 86 -7.94 10.98 3.37
N GLN A 87 -8.74 10.07 2.82
CA GLN A 87 -9.33 10.21 1.49
C GLN A 87 -10.27 11.42 1.41
N LYS A 88 -11.11 11.63 2.43
CA LYS A 88 -11.99 12.80 2.53
C LYS A 88 -11.20 14.12 2.66
N GLN A 89 -10.05 14.10 3.31
CA GLN A 89 -9.20 15.28 3.41
C GLN A 89 -8.52 15.61 2.07
N HIS A 90 -8.06 14.60 1.32
CA HIS A 90 -7.52 14.80 -0.02
C HIS A 90 -8.53 15.36 -1.01
N GLU A 91 -9.80 14.95 -0.94
CA GLU A 91 -10.87 15.52 -1.77
C GLU A 91 -11.07 17.02 -1.50
N LYS A 92 -11.02 17.44 -0.23
CA LYS A 92 -11.16 18.87 0.12
C LYS A 92 -10.00 19.70 -0.41
N GLU A 93 -8.77 19.21 -0.29
CA GLU A 93 -7.58 19.88 -0.83
C GLU A 93 -7.68 20.00 -2.36
N LEU A 94 -8.10 18.94 -3.06
CA LEU A 94 -8.28 18.95 -4.51
C LEU A 94 -9.40 19.91 -4.96
N VAL A 95 -10.54 19.93 -4.27
CA VAL A 95 -11.64 20.87 -4.57
C VAL A 95 -11.22 22.31 -4.29
N HIS A 96 -10.45 22.55 -3.21
CA HIS A 96 -9.93 23.88 -2.91
C HIS A 96 -8.90 24.33 -3.95
N LEU A 97 -8.02 23.44 -4.41
CA LEU A 97 -7.07 23.70 -5.49
C LEU A 97 -7.77 23.92 -6.83
N LEU A 98 -8.83 23.17 -7.15
CA LEU A 98 -9.66 23.40 -8.33
C LEU A 98 -10.38 24.76 -8.25
N ALA A 99 -10.94 25.11 -7.09
CA ALA A 99 -11.60 26.40 -6.89
C ALA A 99 -10.62 27.58 -6.97
N ILE A 100 -9.40 27.43 -6.45
CA ILE A 100 -8.33 28.42 -6.63
C ILE A 100 -7.95 28.50 -8.10
N ASN A 101 -7.77 27.35 -8.78
CA ASN A 101 -7.41 27.30 -10.19
C ASN A 101 -8.48 27.95 -11.07
N GLU A 102 -9.76 27.70 -10.81
CA GLU A 102 -10.88 28.36 -11.50
C GLU A 102 -10.90 29.87 -11.26
N ARG A 103 -10.60 30.33 -10.04
CA ARG A 103 -10.51 31.76 -9.72
C ARG A 103 -9.29 32.42 -10.37
N THR A 104 -8.13 31.77 -10.38
CA THR A 104 -6.95 32.25 -11.11
C THR A 104 -7.16 32.18 -12.62
N ALA A 105 -7.85 31.17 -13.12
CA ALA A 105 -8.23 31.07 -14.53
C ALA A 105 -9.17 32.22 -14.89
N ALA A 106 -10.18 32.50 -14.06
CA ALA A 106 -11.10 33.62 -14.22
C ALA A 106 -10.40 34.99 -14.13
N ALA A 107 -9.41 35.14 -13.26
CA ALA A 107 -8.60 36.36 -13.16
C ALA A 107 -7.63 36.55 -14.35
N VAL A 108 -7.12 35.46 -14.93
CA VAL A 108 -6.33 35.44 -16.18
C VAL A 108 -7.23 35.59 -17.42
N PHE A 109 -8.56 35.50 -17.26
CA PHE A 109 -9.53 35.49 -18.36
C PHE A 109 -9.89 36.88 -18.91
N HIS A 110 -9.44 37.96 -18.25
CA HIS A 110 -9.55 39.32 -18.78
C HIS A 110 -8.26 39.74 -19.54
N ASP A 111 -8.21 39.39 -20.84
CA ASP A 111 -7.42 40.00 -21.95
C ASP A 111 -5.87 39.83 -21.94
N PRO A 112 -5.07 39.85 -23.05
CA PRO A 112 -5.29 39.80 -24.50
C PRO A 112 -4.42 38.71 -25.19
N LEU A 113 -4.41 37.47 -24.71
CA LEU A 113 -3.42 36.45 -25.11
C LEU A 113 -3.63 35.83 -26.50
N ASN A 114 -4.75 36.13 -27.17
CA ASN A 114 -5.13 35.53 -28.46
C ASN A 114 -4.41 36.14 -29.68
N ARG A 115 -3.55 37.16 -29.49
CA ARG A 115 -2.91 37.88 -30.62
C ARG A 115 -1.52 37.36 -31.01
N GLN A 116 -0.90 36.46 -30.22
CA GLN A 116 0.48 36.01 -30.47
C GLN A 116 0.69 34.50 -30.62
N LEU A 117 -0.31 33.65 -30.37
CA LEU A 117 -0.21 32.21 -30.71
C LEU A 117 -0.91 31.94 -32.04
N HIS A 118 -0.19 32.16 -33.14
CA HIS A 118 -0.73 31.97 -34.49
C HIS A 118 -1.22 30.54 -34.76
N ASN A 119 -0.65 29.53 -34.09
CA ASN A 119 -0.92 28.10 -34.32
C ASN A 119 -1.42 27.33 -33.09
N ALA A 120 -1.71 28.01 -31.98
CA ALA A 120 -2.30 27.38 -30.80
C ALA A 120 -3.67 27.97 -30.50
N LYS A 121 -4.67 27.10 -30.45
CA LYS A 121 -6.05 27.46 -30.14
C LYS A 121 -6.35 27.04 -28.71
N ARG A 122 -6.84 27.96 -27.89
CA ARG A 122 -7.32 27.64 -26.53
C ARG A 122 -8.85 27.50 -26.56
N LYS A 123 -9.37 26.34 -26.14
CA LYS A 123 -10.82 26.12 -25.96
C LYS A 123 -11.05 25.41 -24.62
N ASN A 124 -11.94 25.96 -23.79
CA ASN A 124 -12.29 25.40 -22.47
C ASN A 124 -11.07 25.13 -21.57
N GLY A 125 -10.06 26.01 -21.59
CA GLY A 125 -8.84 25.86 -20.79
C GLY A 125 -7.78 24.94 -21.41
N VAL A 126 -8.13 24.09 -22.38
CA VAL A 126 -7.21 23.20 -23.10
C VAL A 126 -6.49 23.98 -24.19
N TYR A 127 -5.16 23.86 -24.23
CA TYR A 127 -4.34 24.37 -25.34
C TYR A 127 -4.23 23.28 -26.40
N THR A 128 -4.70 23.56 -27.61
CA THR A 128 -4.52 22.69 -28.77
C THR A 128 -3.48 23.32 -29.69
N PHE A 129 -2.39 22.61 -29.91
CA PHE A 129 -1.30 23.00 -30.78
C PHE A 129 -1.42 22.21 -32.08
N HIS A 130 -1.58 22.91 -33.18
CA HIS A 130 -1.54 22.31 -34.51
C HIS A 130 -0.32 22.84 -35.21
N ASP A 131 0.70 21.98 -35.34
CA ASP A 131 1.90 22.31 -36.11
C ASP A 131 2.60 23.59 -35.59
N ALA A 132 2.53 23.79 -34.27
CA ALA A 132 3.04 24.97 -33.57
C ALA A 132 4.54 24.85 -33.37
N SER A 133 5.28 25.96 -33.47
CA SER A 133 6.72 25.93 -33.21
C SER A 133 6.99 25.79 -31.71
N LEU A 134 8.12 25.17 -31.33
CA LEU A 134 8.56 25.15 -29.94
C LEU A 134 8.75 26.57 -29.39
N ASN A 135 9.07 27.55 -30.25
CA ASN A 135 9.09 28.96 -29.88
C ASN A 135 7.71 29.50 -29.45
N ASP A 136 6.63 29.08 -30.11
CA ASP A 136 5.26 29.45 -29.72
C ASP A 136 4.89 28.81 -28.38
N ILE A 137 5.31 27.56 -28.18
CA ILE A 137 5.10 26.81 -26.93
C ILE A 137 5.89 27.45 -25.78
N ARG A 138 7.13 27.90 -26.01
CA ARG A 138 7.92 28.65 -25.03
C ARG A 138 7.13 29.84 -24.47
N GLY A 139 6.51 30.64 -25.33
CA GLY A 139 5.74 31.81 -24.89
C GLY A 139 4.56 31.44 -23.98
N MET A 140 3.97 30.25 -24.17
CA MET A 140 2.96 29.71 -23.28
C MET A 140 3.56 29.24 -21.94
N ILE A 141 4.68 28.51 -21.98
CA ILE A 141 5.34 27.95 -20.79
C ILE A 141 5.83 29.09 -19.88
N ASP A 142 6.53 30.06 -20.45
CA ASP A 142 7.09 31.22 -19.73
C ASP A 142 6.01 31.93 -18.90
N LYS A 143 4.84 32.15 -19.50
CA LYS A 143 3.73 32.89 -18.86
C LYS A 143 2.91 32.02 -17.91
N ARG A 144 2.65 30.76 -18.25
CA ARG A 144 1.79 29.88 -17.46
C ARG A 144 2.49 29.35 -16.20
N PHE A 145 3.77 29.04 -16.31
CA PHE A 145 4.53 28.42 -15.22
C PHE A 145 5.56 29.36 -14.59
N ALA A 146 5.68 30.61 -15.08
CA ALA A 146 6.68 31.57 -14.62
C ALA A 146 8.12 31.04 -14.67
N ILE A 147 8.42 30.15 -15.62
CA ILE A 147 9.72 29.51 -15.82
C ILE A 147 10.29 29.95 -17.15
N LYS A 148 11.54 30.43 -17.17
CA LYS A 148 12.22 30.85 -18.39
C LYS A 148 12.69 29.64 -19.19
N VAL A 149 12.25 29.52 -20.44
CA VAL A 149 12.70 28.47 -21.37
C VAL A 149 13.88 28.96 -22.24
N ILE A 150 14.94 28.15 -22.26
CA ILE A 150 16.16 28.36 -23.04
C ILE A 150 16.33 27.20 -24.02
N PHE A 151 16.59 27.51 -25.29
CA PHE A 151 16.99 26.52 -26.28
C PHE A 151 18.52 26.44 -26.27
N ASP A 152 19.06 25.24 -26.05
CA ASP A 152 20.51 25.02 -26.09
C ASP A 152 21.03 25.17 -27.52
N GLU A 153 20.30 24.60 -28.50
CA GLU A 153 20.53 24.83 -29.92
C GLU A 153 19.43 25.75 -30.51
N PRO A 154 19.79 26.88 -31.18
CA PRO A 154 18.81 27.81 -31.75
C PRO A 154 17.86 27.17 -32.76
N GLU A 155 18.33 26.14 -33.47
CA GLU A 155 17.56 25.37 -34.47
C GLU A 155 16.35 24.66 -33.86
N MET A 156 16.38 24.36 -32.56
CA MET A 156 15.30 23.67 -31.86
C MET A 156 14.04 24.53 -31.75
N SER A 157 14.19 25.86 -31.73
CA SER A 157 13.06 26.79 -31.63
C SER A 157 12.06 26.65 -32.79
N GLY A 158 12.51 26.21 -33.96
CA GLY A 158 11.70 26.00 -35.16
C GLY A 158 11.03 24.63 -35.26
N ARG A 159 11.34 23.68 -34.35
CA ARG A 159 10.70 22.36 -34.38
C ARG A 159 9.21 22.47 -34.14
N ARG A 160 8.46 21.64 -34.86
CA ARG A 160 7.00 21.69 -34.86
C ARG A 160 6.44 20.61 -33.94
N PHE A 161 5.41 20.98 -33.22
CA PHE A 161 4.70 20.12 -32.29
C PHE A 161 3.21 20.19 -32.59
N THR A 162 2.60 19.01 -32.65
CA THR A 162 1.14 18.86 -32.70
C THR A 162 0.72 18.06 -31.49
N GLY A 163 -0.22 18.60 -30.72
CA GLY A 163 -0.71 17.97 -29.51
C GLY A 163 -1.61 18.88 -28.70
N CYS A 164 -1.98 18.43 -27.52
CA CYS A 164 -2.82 19.19 -26.60
C CYS A 164 -2.22 19.20 -25.20
N MET A 165 -2.46 20.28 -24.47
CA MET A 165 -2.07 20.44 -23.08
C MET A 165 -3.30 20.78 -22.25
N ASP A 166 -3.56 19.95 -21.25
CA ASP A 166 -4.67 20.13 -20.32
C ASP A 166 -4.35 21.28 -19.32
N PRO A 167 -5.34 22.11 -18.92
CA PRO A 167 -5.17 23.15 -17.90
C PRO A 167 -4.69 22.64 -16.53
N CYS A 168 -4.91 21.37 -16.19
CA CYS A 168 -4.45 20.79 -14.92
C CYS A 168 -3.12 20.02 -15.05
N GLN A 169 -2.56 19.92 -16.26
CA GLN A 169 -1.32 19.17 -16.50
C GLN A 169 -0.09 19.92 -15.98
N SER A 170 0.80 19.20 -15.28
CA SER A 170 2.11 19.73 -14.86
C SER A 170 3.01 19.98 -16.07
N LEU A 171 3.98 20.89 -15.91
CA LEU A 171 4.96 21.18 -16.95
C LEU A 171 5.74 19.92 -17.35
N ASP A 172 6.15 19.10 -16.39
CA ASP A 172 6.88 17.84 -16.65
C ASP A 172 6.05 16.86 -17.48
N ALA A 173 4.77 16.70 -17.14
CA ALA A 173 3.88 15.82 -17.89
C ALA A 173 3.70 16.32 -19.33
N PHE A 174 3.60 17.63 -19.53
CA PHE A 174 3.55 18.21 -20.87
C PHE A 174 4.86 18.03 -21.64
N MET A 175 6.01 18.33 -21.02
CA MET A 175 7.32 18.21 -21.65
C MET A 175 7.67 16.76 -22.02
N ASN A 176 7.18 15.78 -21.26
CA ASN A 176 7.27 14.37 -21.65
C ASN A 176 6.53 14.09 -22.97
N VAL A 177 5.32 14.62 -23.15
CA VAL A 177 4.58 14.49 -24.42
C VAL A 177 5.35 15.14 -25.57
N VAL A 178 5.90 16.34 -25.34
CA VAL A 178 6.72 17.05 -26.33
C VAL A 178 7.97 16.23 -26.70
N LYS A 179 8.64 15.62 -25.72
CA LYS A 179 9.79 14.74 -25.94
C LYS A 179 9.46 13.57 -26.86
N TYR A 180 8.35 12.87 -26.62
CA TYR A 180 7.93 11.73 -27.43
C TYR A 180 7.53 12.12 -28.86
N SER A 181 6.94 13.31 -29.07
CA SER A 181 6.40 13.68 -30.38
C SER A 181 7.33 14.51 -31.25
N SER A 182 8.34 15.19 -30.69
CA SER A 182 9.20 16.13 -31.42
C SER A 182 10.70 15.83 -31.35
N ALA A 183 11.06 14.63 -30.84
CA ALA A 183 12.44 14.14 -30.71
C ALA A 183 13.35 15.15 -30.00
N VAL A 184 12.83 15.80 -28.96
CA VAL A 184 13.53 16.78 -28.15
C VAL A 184 13.73 16.25 -26.74
N ASP A 185 14.85 16.60 -26.13
CA ASP A 185 15.10 16.35 -24.72
C ASP A 185 14.95 17.66 -23.96
N TYR A 186 14.66 17.55 -22.67
CA TYR A 186 14.61 18.71 -21.78
C TYR A 186 15.21 18.40 -20.42
N TYR A 187 15.72 19.42 -19.76
CA TYR A 187 16.24 19.32 -18.40
C TYR A 187 16.11 20.67 -17.69
N TYR A 188 16.14 20.63 -16.36
CA TYR A 188 16.11 21.84 -15.54
C TYR A 188 17.52 22.21 -15.07
N LYS A 189 17.87 23.50 -15.18
CA LYS A 189 19.10 24.06 -14.62
C LYS A 189 18.75 25.18 -13.66
N GLY A 190 18.61 24.84 -12.38
CA GLY A 190 18.06 25.76 -11.39
C GLY A 190 16.60 26.08 -11.70
N THR A 191 16.29 27.33 -12.04
CA THR A 191 14.92 27.80 -12.35
C THR A 191 14.65 27.95 -13.85
N THR A 192 15.56 27.51 -14.71
CA THR A 192 15.39 27.59 -16.18
C THR A 192 15.16 26.20 -16.77
N LEU A 193 14.21 26.12 -17.71
CA LEU A 193 13.96 24.93 -18.51
C LEU A 193 14.85 25.00 -19.75
N HIS A 194 15.72 24.01 -19.94
CA HIS A 194 16.56 23.88 -21.11
C HIS A 194 15.97 22.82 -22.05
N ILE A 195 15.92 23.13 -23.34
CA ILE A 195 15.48 22.22 -24.40
C ILE A 195 16.66 21.97 -25.33
N ARG A 196 16.96 20.68 -25.57
CA ARG A 196 18.06 20.21 -26.42
C ARG A 196 17.59 19.16 -27.42
N SER A 197 18.38 18.89 -28.44
CA SER A 197 18.10 17.77 -29.35
C SER A 197 18.24 16.40 -28.64
N SER A 198 17.32 15.46 -28.94
CA SER A 198 17.38 14.08 -28.43
C SER A 198 18.33 13.17 -29.24
N GLN A 199 19.36 13.75 -29.87
CA GLN A 199 20.35 12.97 -30.65
C GLN A 199 21.18 12.05 -29.76
#